data_AF-A0A5E4BHX5-F1
#
_entry.id   AF-A0A5E4BHX5-F1
#
_cell.length_a   1.000
_cell.length_b   1.000
_cell.length_c   1.000
_cell.angle_alpha   90.00
_cell.angle_beta   90.00
_cell.angle_gamma   90.00
#
_symmetry.space_group_name_H-M   'P 1'
#
loop_
_entity.id
_entity.type
_entity.pdbx_description
1 polymer ?
#
loop_
_entity_poly.entity_id
_entity_poly.type
_entity_poly.pdbx_seq_one_letter_code
_entity_poly.pdbx_strand_id
1 'polypeptide(L)'
;MSLAPRKRDLPLGYHVAKALVYSRVRRSLGLEHCHAFLSGAAPLTESTSEFFLSLDIPIGEIYGLSESSGPHSISTHSDYRILSCGKIVSGCENMLVQQNKDGTGEVCMWGRHIFMGYLDREDTTLETIDEDGWLHSGDLGRMDNQGFLFITGRIKEILITAGGENVAPVPIENLVREKIPIISNAMLVGDRAKFLSILLTLKCETDQVSGAPLNKLSLEAINFCRSLGSQADTVTEIVRQQDPLIYEAIQQGIDAVNLEATSEAQRIHKWVILEKDFSIQGGELGVWSLLHSWSVSGQPHSASSASCKEEVCDPRAQDGIFLKPPRSLACLERASGHVLGPPLHHVSPMGILGSASRERAFSCPQAT
;
A
#
# COMPACT_ATOMS: atom_id res chain seq x y z
N MET A 1 -27.84 33.11 -5.35
CA MET A 1 -28.12 32.80 -6.77
C MET A 1 -27.36 31.54 -7.12
N SER A 2 -28.06 30.41 -7.20
CA SER A 2 -27.46 29.10 -7.53
C SER A 2 -27.13 29.07 -9.03
N LEU A 3 -25.85 29.05 -9.36
CA LEU A 3 -25.40 28.77 -10.73
C LEU A 3 -25.49 27.25 -10.92
N ALA A 4 -26.58 26.81 -11.56
CA ALA A 4 -26.65 25.46 -12.10
C ALA A 4 -25.40 25.19 -12.97
N PRO A 5 -24.80 23.99 -12.90
CA PRO A 5 -23.61 23.69 -13.69
C PRO A 5 -23.97 23.83 -15.18
N ARG A 6 -23.27 24.74 -15.87
CA ARG A 6 -23.40 24.91 -17.33
C ARG A 6 -23.12 23.55 -17.97
N LYS A 7 -24.11 22.97 -18.66
CA LYS A 7 -23.88 21.90 -19.63
C LYS A 7 -22.86 22.43 -20.63
N ARG A 8 -21.61 22.00 -20.52
CA ARG A 8 -20.59 22.29 -21.53
C ARG A 8 -20.96 21.45 -22.74
N ASP A 9 -21.20 22.09 -23.88
CA ASP A 9 -21.37 21.38 -25.14
C ASP A 9 -20.08 20.61 -25.43
N LEU A 10 -20.18 19.28 -25.43
CA LEU A 10 -19.04 18.42 -25.65
C LEU A 10 -18.64 18.46 -27.13
N PRO A 11 -17.34 18.43 -27.45
CA PRO A 11 -16.90 18.45 -28.85
C PRO A 11 -17.44 17.25 -29.62
N LEU A 12 -17.75 17.42 -30.91
CA LEU A 12 -18.21 16.33 -31.79
C LEU A 12 -17.22 15.14 -31.79
N GLY A 13 -15.91 15.43 -31.75
CA GLY A 13 -14.88 14.40 -31.66
C GLY A 13 -15.01 13.51 -30.41
N TYR A 14 -15.42 14.08 -29.27
CA TYR A 14 -15.67 13.30 -28.06
C TYR A 14 -16.87 12.36 -28.26
N HIS A 15 -17.95 12.81 -28.90
CA HIS A 15 -19.10 11.94 -29.19
C HIS A 15 -18.72 10.76 -30.09
N VAL A 16 -17.89 11.00 -31.12
CA VAL A 16 -17.38 9.95 -32.00
C VAL A 16 -16.47 8.97 -31.24
N ALA A 17 -15.52 9.49 -30.45
CA ALA A 17 -14.63 8.67 -29.63
C ALA A 17 -15.40 7.82 -28.61
N LYS A 18 -16.43 8.40 -27.99
CA LYS A 18 -17.32 7.71 -27.04
C LYS A 18 -18.07 6.56 -27.70
N ALA A 19 -18.60 6.77 -28.90
CA ALA A 19 -19.36 5.76 -29.62
C ALA A 19 -18.47 4.63 -30.17
N LEU A 20 -17.28 4.95 -30.69
CA LEU A 20 -16.45 3.99 -31.43
C LEU A 20 -15.34 3.34 -30.59
N VAL A 21 -14.80 4.04 -29.59
CA VAL A 21 -13.64 3.60 -28.80
C VAL A 21 -14.07 3.32 -27.37
N TYR A 22 -14.54 4.33 -26.63
CA TYR A 22 -14.77 4.19 -25.17
C TYR A 22 -15.84 3.14 -24.86
N SER A 23 -16.92 3.08 -25.64
CA SER A 23 -17.96 2.04 -25.49
C SER A 23 -17.42 0.62 -25.65
N ARG A 24 -16.50 0.41 -26.60
CA ARG A 24 -15.88 -0.89 -26.86
C ARG A 24 -14.89 -1.27 -25.76
N VAL A 25 -14.08 -0.32 -25.31
CA VAL A 25 -13.15 -0.54 -24.19
C VAL A 25 -13.94 -0.89 -22.93
N ARG A 26 -14.96 -0.10 -22.57
CA ARG A 26 -15.84 -0.41 -21.43
C ARG A 26 -16.48 -1.79 -21.55
N ARG A 27 -17.01 -2.16 -22.72
CA ARG A 27 -17.59 -3.48 -22.95
C ARG A 27 -16.55 -4.59 -22.78
N SER A 28 -15.35 -4.42 -23.33
CA SER A 28 -14.26 -5.39 -23.21
C SER A 28 -13.80 -5.58 -21.77
N LEU A 29 -13.85 -4.53 -20.95
CA LEU A 29 -13.57 -4.57 -19.52
C LEU A 29 -14.76 -5.08 -18.67
N GLY A 30 -15.92 -5.37 -19.30
CA GLY A 30 -17.13 -5.79 -18.59
C GLY A 30 -17.87 -4.66 -17.86
N LEU A 31 -17.52 -3.39 -18.13
CA LEU A 31 -18.02 -2.21 -17.43
C LEU A 31 -19.22 -1.53 -18.12
N GLU A 32 -19.85 -2.20 -19.10
CA GLU A 32 -20.91 -1.60 -19.93
C GLU A 32 -22.14 -1.16 -19.14
N HIS A 33 -22.50 -1.89 -18.08
CA HIS A 33 -23.66 -1.60 -17.23
C HIS A 33 -23.25 -0.97 -15.89
N CYS A 34 -21.99 -0.59 -15.72
CA CYS A 34 -21.51 0.08 -14.52
C CYS A 34 -21.95 1.55 -14.52
N HIS A 35 -22.62 1.96 -13.44
CA HIS A 35 -23.12 3.33 -13.28
C HIS A 35 -22.21 4.19 -12.38
N ALA A 36 -21.42 3.55 -11.53
CA ALA A 36 -20.47 4.18 -10.63
C ALA A 36 -19.15 3.41 -10.67
N PHE A 37 -18.05 4.15 -10.59
CA PHE A 37 -16.70 3.60 -10.50
C PHE A 37 -16.09 4.16 -9.23
N LEU A 38 -15.91 3.31 -8.23
CA LEU A 38 -15.39 3.69 -6.93
C LEU A 38 -14.19 2.82 -6.58
N SER A 39 -13.16 3.44 -6.02
CA SER A 39 -12.00 2.78 -5.43
C SER A 39 -11.90 3.15 -3.95
N GLY A 40 -11.43 2.22 -3.13
CA GLY A 40 -11.24 2.43 -1.70
C GLY A 40 -10.16 1.52 -1.15
N ALA A 41 -9.99 1.54 0.18
CA ALA A 41 -8.95 0.82 0.94
C ALA A 41 -7.51 1.27 0.69
N ALA A 42 -7.13 1.60 -0.55
CA ALA A 42 -5.83 2.19 -0.88
C ALA A 42 -6.00 3.39 -1.83
N PRO A 43 -5.13 4.41 -1.70
CA PRO A 43 -5.15 5.56 -2.60
C PRO A 43 -4.80 5.15 -4.03
N LEU A 44 -5.48 5.72 -5.02
CA LEU A 44 -5.12 5.54 -6.43
C LEU A 44 -3.94 6.45 -6.80
N THR A 45 -3.08 5.98 -7.71
CA THR A 45 -2.07 6.87 -8.30
C THR A 45 -2.71 7.86 -9.26
N GLU A 46 -2.09 9.04 -9.42
CA GLU A 46 -2.56 10.07 -10.35
C GLU A 46 -2.59 9.53 -11.78
N SER A 47 -1.50 8.88 -12.22
CA SER A 47 -1.36 8.25 -13.54
C SER A 47 -2.47 7.23 -13.84
N THR A 48 -2.85 6.41 -12.86
CA THR A 48 -3.94 5.44 -13.01
C THR A 48 -5.29 6.16 -13.15
N SER A 49 -5.52 7.16 -12.31
CA SER A 49 -6.74 7.96 -12.33
C SER A 49 -6.92 8.69 -13.67
N GLU A 50 -5.85 9.32 -14.16
CA GLU A 50 -5.82 10.01 -15.46
C GLU A 50 -6.03 9.06 -16.63
N PHE A 51 -5.40 7.88 -16.60
CA PHE A 51 -5.58 6.85 -17.64
C PHE A 51 -7.04 6.45 -17.78
N PHE A 52 -7.71 6.09 -16.68
CA PHE A 52 -9.13 5.71 -16.74
C PHE A 52 -10.03 6.89 -17.09
N LEU A 53 -9.72 8.09 -16.58
CA LEU A 53 -10.44 9.31 -16.94
C LEU A 53 -10.34 9.61 -18.45
N SER A 54 -9.19 9.35 -19.08
CA SER A 54 -8.98 9.50 -20.53
C SER A 54 -9.87 8.57 -21.37
N LEU A 55 -10.35 7.47 -20.77
CA LEU A 55 -11.29 6.51 -21.35
C LEU A 55 -12.75 6.80 -20.99
N ASP A 56 -13.04 8.01 -20.49
CA ASP A 56 -14.34 8.42 -19.95
C ASP A 56 -14.74 7.63 -18.69
N ILE A 57 -13.83 6.97 -17.98
CA ILE A 57 -14.13 6.16 -16.78
C ILE A 57 -13.65 6.93 -15.55
N PRO A 58 -14.45 7.87 -14.98
CA PRO A 58 -14.05 8.60 -13.78
C PRO A 58 -14.15 7.68 -12.57
N ILE A 59 -13.01 7.15 -12.12
CA ILE A 59 -12.93 6.36 -10.88
C ILE A 59 -12.82 7.34 -9.72
N GLY A 60 -13.90 7.43 -8.93
CA GLY A 60 -13.92 8.22 -7.70
C GLY A 60 -13.33 7.45 -6.53
N GLU A 61 -12.72 8.14 -5.58
CA GLU A 61 -12.26 7.50 -4.34
C GLU A 61 -13.31 7.61 -3.22
N ILE A 62 -13.38 6.56 -2.40
CA ILE A 62 -14.14 6.52 -1.15
C ILE A 62 -13.16 6.37 0.01
N TYR A 63 -13.40 7.11 1.08
CA TYR A 63 -12.60 7.04 2.28
C TYR A 63 -13.48 6.76 3.49
N GLY A 64 -13.02 5.86 4.34
CA GLY A 64 -13.73 5.37 5.50
C GLY A 64 -12.95 4.23 6.14
N LEU A 65 -13.31 3.92 7.38
CA LEU A 65 -12.68 2.93 8.23
C LEU A 65 -13.71 1.87 8.63
N SER A 66 -13.22 0.76 9.22
CA SER A 66 -14.11 -0.21 9.85
C SER A 66 -14.84 0.42 11.04
N GLU A 67 -14.13 1.28 11.77
CA GLU A 67 -14.59 2.10 12.89
C GLU A 67 -15.67 3.12 12.48
N SER A 68 -15.74 3.49 11.20
CA SER A 68 -16.80 4.35 10.65
C SER A 68 -17.88 3.57 9.89
N SER A 69 -17.94 2.24 10.03
CA SER A 69 -18.93 1.38 9.36
C SER A 69 -19.01 1.56 7.84
N GLY A 70 -17.89 1.94 7.18
CA GLY A 70 -17.83 2.22 5.75
C GLY A 70 -17.53 3.69 5.42
N PRO A 71 -18.02 4.22 4.28
CA PRO A 71 -17.55 5.49 3.72
C PRO A 71 -17.98 6.69 4.55
N HIS A 72 -17.02 7.52 4.91
CA HIS A 72 -17.21 8.83 5.53
C HIS A 72 -17.16 9.97 4.49
N SER A 73 -16.31 9.84 3.48
CA SER A 73 -16.34 10.70 2.29
C SER A 73 -16.43 9.88 1.01
N ILE A 74 -17.11 10.45 0.01
CA ILE A 74 -17.34 9.80 -1.27
C ILE A 74 -17.17 10.79 -2.42
N SER A 75 -16.38 10.38 -3.42
CA SER A 75 -16.33 11.05 -4.71
C SER A 75 -17.54 10.63 -5.54
N THR A 76 -18.24 11.61 -6.12
CA THR A 76 -19.44 11.37 -6.93
C THR A 76 -19.25 11.97 -8.33
N HIS A 77 -20.11 11.62 -9.29
CA HIS A 77 -20.06 12.22 -10.63
C HIS A 77 -20.20 13.75 -10.62
N SER A 78 -20.91 14.33 -9.65
CA SER A 78 -21.04 15.78 -9.50
C SER A 78 -19.89 16.42 -8.72
N ASP A 79 -19.30 15.67 -7.79
CA ASP A 79 -18.23 16.11 -6.90
C ASP A 79 -17.02 15.21 -7.11
N TYR A 80 -16.44 15.32 -8.31
CA TYR A 80 -15.25 14.58 -8.73
C TYR A 80 -14.03 15.50 -8.74
N ARG A 81 -12.96 15.07 -8.07
CA ARG A 81 -11.66 15.71 -8.13
C ARG A 81 -10.58 14.64 -8.06
N ILE A 82 -9.61 14.72 -8.97
CA ILE A 82 -8.48 13.79 -9.04
C ILE A 82 -7.74 13.79 -7.69
N LEU A 83 -7.38 12.60 -7.21
CA LEU A 83 -6.73 12.33 -5.91
C LEU A 83 -7.55 12.72 -4.66
N SER A 84 -8.80 13.18 -4.82
CA SER A 84 -9.68 13.45 -3.68
C SER A 84 -10.53 12.24 -3.34
N CYS A 85 -10.69 12.00 -2.05
CA CYS A 85 -11.67 11.06 -1.48
C CYS A 85 -13.10 11.62 -1.50
N GLY A 86 -13.35 12.67 -2.27
CA GLY A 86 -14.62 13.35 -2.40
C GLY A 86 -15.00 14.20 -1.20
N LYS A 87 -16.31 14.35 -1.00
CA LYS A 87 -16.88 15.18 0.06
C LYS A 87 -17.51 14.32 1.15
N ILE A 88 -17.66 14.89 2.34
CA ILE A 88 -18.33 14.22 3.47
C ILE A 88 -19.73 13.75 3.07
N VAL A 89 -20.09 12.56 3.55
CA VAL A 89 -21.44 12.01 3.36
C VAL A 89 -22.44 12.83 4.19
N SER A 90 -23.66 12.98 3.67
CA SER A 90 -24.73 13.72 4.34
C SER A 90 -24.97 13.22 5.77
N GLY A 91 -25.01 14.14 6.73
CA GLY A 91 -25.21 13.83 8.15
C GLY A 91 -23.94 13.41 8.91
N CYS A 92 -22.78 13.49 8.25
CA CYS A 92 -21.47 13.36 8.88
C CYS A 92 -20.81 14.73 9.02
N GLU A 93 -19.88 14.84 9.96
CA GLU A 93 -19.00 15.99 10.11
C GLU A 93 -17.55 15.51 10.18
N ASN A 94 -16.61 16.34 9.71
CA ASN A 94 -15.19 16.09 9.86
C ASN A 94 -14.47 17.35 10.33
N MET A 95 -13.32 17.15 10.96
CA MET A 95 -12.40 18.23 11.24
C MET A 95 -10.96 17.78 11.07
N LEU A 96 -10.05 18.75 10.93
CA LEU A 96 -8.62 18.51 10.89
C LEU A 96 -7.98 19.01 12.18
N VAL A 97 -7.52 18.09 13.02
CA VAL A 97 -6.88 18.36 14.31
C VAL A 97 -5.35 18.43 14.13
N GLN A 98 -4.68 19.25 14.94
CA GLN A 98 -3.20 19.39 14.93
C GLN A 98 -2.61 19.69 13.54
N GLN A 99 -3.24 20.63 12.80
CA GLN A 99 -2.78 20.98 11.47
C GLN A 99 -1.34 21.53 11.48
N ASN A 100 -0.54 21.04 10.53
CA ASN A 100 0.77 21.56 10.24
C ASN A 100 0.68 22.84 9.38
N LYS A 101 1.84 23.41 9.01
CA LYS A 101 1.92 24.65 8.21
C LYS A 101 1.28 24.53 6.82
N ASP A 102 1.15 23.31 6.31
CA ASP A 102 0.61 23.02 4.97
C ASP A 102 -0.90 22.74 5.00
N GLY A 103 -1.54 22.88 6.18
CA GLY A 103 -2.98 22.62 6.37
C GLY A 103 -3.33 21.13 6.46
N THR A 104 -2.32 20.27 6.60
CA THR A 104 -2.52 18.83 6.83
C THR A 104 -2.62 18.56 8.32
N GLY A 105 -3.68 17.88 8.75
CA GLY A 105 -3.89 17.47 10.14
C GLY A 105 -4.49 16.07 10.22
N GLU A 106 -4.68 15.57 11.44
CA GLU A 106 -5.44 14.34 11.66
C GLU A 106 -6.90 14.54 11.26
N VAL A 107 -7.44 13.63 10.46
CA VAL A 107 -8.85 13.64 10.09
C VAL A 107 -9.67 13.04 11.23
N CYS A 108 -10.42 13.85 11.95
CA CYS A 108 -11.39 13.36 12.93
C CYS A 108 -12.78 13.29 12.29
N MET A 109 -13.49 12.21 12.55
CA MET A 109 -14.81 11.94 11.96
C MET A 109 -15.89 11.95 13.02
N TRP A 110 -17.06 12.48 12.68
CA TRP A 110 -18.24 12.39 13.52
C TRP A 110 -19.46 12.03 12.67
N GLY A 111 -20.37 11.25 13.25
CA GLY A 111 -21.62 10.87 12.60
C GLY A 111 -22.20 9.57 13.13
N ARG A 112 -23.42 9.24 12.67
CA ARG A 112 -24.17 8.06 13.13
C ARG A 112 -23.54 6.72 12.68
N HIS A 113 -22.65 6.75 11.70
CA HIS A 113 -21.95 5.60 11.15
C HIS A 113 -20.71 5.20 11.99
N ILE A 114 -20.28 6.05 12.93
CA ILE A 114 -19.20 5.71 13.87
C ILE A 114 -19.66 4.58 14.80
N PHE A 115 -18.80 3.57 14.95
CA PHE A 115 -19.05 2.42 15.82
C PHE A 115 -19.17 2.82 17.30
N MET A 116 -19.67 1.91 18.14
CA MET A 116 -19.76 2.16 19.59
C MET A 116 -18.43 1.95 20.33
N GLY A 117 -17.44 1.35 19.67
CA GLY A 117 -16.16 0.99 20.27
C GLY A 117 -15.71 -0.44 19.97
N TYR A 118 -14.56 -0.78 20.52
CA TYR A 118 -13.93 -2.09 20.39
C TYR A 118 -14.44 -3.06 21.47
N LEU A 119 -14.77 -4.28 21.07
CA LEU A 119 -15.24 -5.33 22.00
C LEU A 119 -14.16 -5.66 23.04
N ASP A 120 -14.54 -5.64 24.32
CA ASP A 120 -13.67 -5.91 25.48
C ASP A 120 -12.39 -5.05 25.52
N ARG A 121 -12.45 -3.83 24.97
CA ARG A 121 -11.32 -2.89 24.87
C ARG A 121 -11.80 -1.45 25.11
N GLU A 122 -12.25 -1.19 26.33
CA GLU A 122 -12.74 0.13 26.75
C GLU A 122 -11.63 1.20 26.65
N ASP A 123 -10.43 0.92 27.16
CA ASP A 123 -9.29 1.86 27.10
C ASP A 123 -9.00 2.31 25.65
N THR A 124 -8.86 1.36 24.72
CA THR A 124 -8.62 1.67 23.30
C THR A 124 -9.80 2.39 22.65
N THR A 125 -11.03 2.13 23.12
CA THR A 125 -12.22 2.83 22.64
C THR A 125 -12.16 4.31 23.05
N LEU A 126 -11.84 4.59 24.30
CA LEU A 126 -11.72 5.95 24.84
C LEU A 126 -10.51 6.72 24.27
N GLU A 127 -9.46 6.01 23.84
CA GLU A 127 -8.35 6.61 23.10
C GLU A 127 -8.73 6.98 21.65
N THR A 128 -9.69 6.25 21.07
CA THR A 128 -10.03 6.34 19.63
C THR A 128 -11.24 7.26 19.40
N ILE A 129 -12.19 7.30 20.33
CA ILE A 129 -13.34 8.21 20.32
C ILE A 129 -13.18 9.15 21.51
N ASP A 130 -13.10 10.45 21.24
CA ASP A 130 -12.97 11.45 22.30
C ASP A 130 -14.28 11.68 23.07
N GLU A 131 -14.21 12.50 24.12
CA GLU A 131 -15.36 12.82 25.00
C GLU A 131 -16.50 13.53 24.24
N ASP A 132 -16.19 14.20 23.12
CA ASP A 132 -17.14 14.90 22.25
C ASP A 132 -17.73 13.96 21.17
N GLY A 133 -17.27 12.70 21.12
CA GLY A 133 -17.75 11.66 20.20
C GLY A 133 -17.05 11.66 18.83
N TRP A 134 -15.91 12.34 18.68
CA TRP A 134 -15.12 12.33 17.46
C TRP A 134 -14.23 11.10 17.41
N LEU A 135 -14.32 10.38 16.29
CA LEU A 135 -13.40 9.30 15.95
C LEU A 135 -12.09 9.88 15.43
N HIS A 136 -11.00 9.65 16.16
CA HIS A 136 -9.63 9.87 15.71
C HIS A 136 -9.23 8.79 14.71
N SER A 137 -9.18 9.13 13.41
CA SER A 137 -8.89 8.14 12.36
C SER A 137 -7.46 7.61 12.41
N GLY A 138 -6.53 8.37 13.00
CA GLY A 138 -5.11 8.12 12.85
C GLY A 138 -4.57 8.38 11.43
N ASP A 139 -5.38 8.94 10.53
CA ASP A 139 -5.01 9.28 9.16
C ASP A 139 -4.84 10.80 9.02
N LEU A 140 -3.81 11.19 8.28
CA LEU A 140 -3.50 12.59 7.99
C LEU A 140 -4.12 12.99 6.66
N GLY A 141 -4.75 14.15 6.63
CA GLY A 141 -5.34 14.70 5.42
C GLY A 141 -5.45 16.21 5.43
N ARG A 142 -5.86 16.75 4.29
CA ARG A 142 -6.14 18.17 4.09
C ARG A 142 -7.49 18.34 3.40
N MET A 143 -8.13 19.49 3.64
CA MET A 143 -9.37 19.87 2.97
C MET A 143 -9.15 21.10 2.12
N ASP A 144 -9.74 21.12 0.94
CA ASP A 144 -9.77 22.32 0.11
C ASP A 144 -10.94 23.25 0.46
N ASN A 145 -10.95 24.44 -0.13
CA ASN A 145 -11.99 25.44 0.04
C ASN A 145 -13.36 25.05 -0.56
N GLN A 146 -13.43 23.94 -1.29
CA GLN A 146 -14.65 23.39 -1.88
C GLN A 146 -15.19 22.19 -1.08
N GLY A 147 -14.53 21.82 0.01
CA GLY A 147 -14.92 20.73 0.91
C GLY A 147 -14.46 19.34 0.45
N PHE A 148 -13.52 19.26 -0.48
CA PHE A 148 -12.91 17.98 -0.88
C PHE A 148 -11.84 17.57 0.11
N LEU A 149 -11.90 16.30 0.53
CA LEU A 149 -10.91 15.68 1.40
C LEU A 149 -9.82 15.00 0.57
N PHE A 150 -8.57 15.17 1.01
CA PHE A 150 -7.40 14.52 0.45
C PHE A 150 -6.63 13.83 1.59
N ILE A 151 -6.47 12.52 1.50
CA ILE A 151 -5.69 11.75 2.47
C ILE A 151 -4.23 11.74 2.02
N THR A 152 -3.34 12.09 2.95
CA THR A 152 -1.90 12.27 2.70
C THR A 152 -1.04 11.16 3.29
N GLY A 153 -1.57 10.38 4.24
CA GLY A 153 -0.87 9.27 4.87
C GLY A 153 -1.48 8.90 6.21
N ARG A 154 -0.77 8.05 6.97
CA ARG A 154 -1.22 7.56 8.28
C ARG A 154 -0.23 7.95 9.37
N ILE A 155 -0.70 8.43 10.51
CA ILE A 155 0.14 8.92 11.62
C ILE A 155 1.15 7.86 12.07
N LYS A 156 0.70 6.61 12.22
CA LYS A 156 1.55 5.48 12.64
C LYS A 156 2.60 5.05 11.60
N GLU A 157 2.48 5.53 10.36
CA GLU A 157 3.39 5.19 9.26
C GLU A 157 4.31 6.36 8.88
N ILE A 158 4.15 7.52 9.51
CA ILE A 158 5.08 8.64 9.33
C ILE A 158 6.45 8.25 9.89
N LEU A 159 7.48 8.35 9.05
CA LEU A 159 8.86 8.15 9.46
C LEU A 159 9.37 9.44 10.10
N ILE A 160 9.89 9.35 11.33
CA ILE A 160 10.52 10.49 11.99
C ILE A 160 12.02 10.29 11.89
N THR A 161 12.67 11.07 11.01
CA THR A 161 14.12 10.99 10.84
C THR A 161 14.86 11.39 12.12
N ALA A 162 16.15 11.04 12.24
CA ALA A 162 16.97 11.44 13.39
C ALA A 162 17.08 12.97 13.57
N GLY A 163 16.82 13.74 12.50
CA GLY A 163 16.73 15.20 12.52
C GLY A 163 15.39 15.75 13.03
N GLY A 164 14.42 14.87 13.35
CA GLY A 164 13.08 15.26 13.80
C GLY A 164 12.13 15.66 12.67
N GLU A 165 12.49 15.40 11.41
CA GLU A 165 11.62 15.67 10.27
C GLU A 165 10.66 14.50 10.01
N ASN A 166 9.38 14.83 9.83
CA ASN A 166 8.30 13.89 9.57
C ASN A 166 8.18 13.64 8.06
N VAL A 167 8.29 12.38 7.64
CA VAL A 167 8.23 11.98 6.24
C VAL A 167 7.11 10.99 6.02
N ALA A 168 6.19 11.29 5.10
CA ALA A 168 5.18 10.36 4.64
C ALA A 168 5.77 9.44 3.56
N PRO A 169 5.77 8.10 3.75
CA PRO A 169 6.44 7.18 2.83
C PRO A 169 5.70 6.99 1.50
N VAL A 170 4.37 6.89 1.53
CA VAL A 170 3.53 6.52 0.38
C VAL A 170 3.73 7.43 -0.85
N PRO A 171 3.80 8.78 -0.73
CA PRO A 171 4.08 9.64 -1.88
C PRO A 171 5.42 9.33 -2.55
N ILE A 172 6.48 9.08 -1.76
CA ILE A 172 7.82 8.78 -2.25
C ILE A 172 7.83 7.38 -2.90
N GLU A 173 7.22 6.38 -2.27
CA GLU A 173 7.11 5.02 -2.80
C GLU A 173 6.36 4.99 -4.14
N ASN A 174 5.27 5.75 -4.26
CA ASN A 174 4.51 5.87 -5.50
C ASN A 174 5.32 6.54 -6.61
N LEU A 175 6.04 7.61 -6.29
CA LEU A 175 6.90 8.30 -7.25
C LEU A 175 8.03 7.40 -7.77
N VAL A 176 8.62 6.57 -6.89
CA VAL A 176 9.63 5.58 -7.29
C VAL A 176 9.05 4.56 -8.27
N ARG A 177 7.86 4.02 -8.00
CA ARG A 177 7.20 3.07 -8.93
C ARG A 177 6.85 3.71 -10.27
N GLU A 178 6.51 4.99 -10.27
CA GLU A 178 6.22 5.73 -11.51
C GLU A 178 7.47 5.97 -12.36
N LYS A 179 8.57 6.40 -11.74
CA LYS A 179 9.83 6.72 -12.45
C LYS A 179 10.61 5.48 -12.87
N ILE A 180 10.39 4.33 -12.23
CA ILE A 180 11.18 3.11 -12.43
C ILE A 180 10.27 1.93 -12.82
N PRO A 181 9.97 1.74 -14.12
CA PRO A 181 8.91 0.81 -14.57
C PRO A 181 9.10 -0.67 -14.23
N ILE A 182 10.33 -1.12 -13.96
CA ILE A 182 10.61 -2.51 -13.57
C ILE A 182 10.21 -2.83 -12.12
N ILE A 183 10.00 -1.80 -11.28
CA ILE A 183 9.68 -1.98 -9.85
C ILE A 183 8.22 -2.42 -9.68
N SER A 184 8.02 -3.45 -8.86
CA SER A 184 6.69 -3.94 -8.46
C SER A 184 6.19 -3.16 -7.24
N ASN A 185 6.90 -3.32 -6.12
CA ASN A 185 6.65 -2.64 -4.85
C ASN A 185 7.90 -1.91 -4.39
N ALA A 186 7.69 -0.77 -3.74
CA ALA A 186 8.72 0.02 -3.09
C ALA A 186 8.30 0.28 -1.65
N MET A 187 9.21 0.11 -0.69
CA MET A 187 8.95 0.34 0.73
C MET A 187 10.04 1.21 1.34
N LEU A 188 9.65 2.39 1.79
CA LEU A 188 10.55 3.36 2.41
C LEU A 188 10.78 2.99 3.88
N VAL A 189 12.03 3.01 4.28
CA VAL A 189 12.48 2.71 5.64
C VAL A 189 13.47 3.77 6.12
N GLY A 190 13.40 4.12 7.39
CA GLY A 190 14.31 5.12 7.96
C GLY A 190 13.81 5.79 9.22
N ASP A 191 12.87 5.17 9.95
CA ASP A 191 12.42 5.71 11.23
C ASP A 191 13.59 5.80 12.21
N ARG A 192 13.78 6.99 12.78
CA ARG A 192 14.90 7.38 13.65
C ARG A 192 16.29 7.22 13.02
N ALA A 193 16.37 7.07 11.70
CA ALA A 193 17.63 6.97 10.96
C ALA A 193 18.12 8.34 10.48
N LYS A 194 19.42 8.45 10.18
CA LYS A 194 20.03 9.69 9.64
C LYS A 194 19.63 10.00 8.21
N PHE A 195 19.24 8.98 7.45
CA PHE A 195 18.85 9.07 6.06
C PHE A 195 17.77 8.03 5.77
N LEU A 196 16.99 8.27 4.72
CA LEU A 196 15.99 7.32 4.24
C LEU A 196 16.63 6.30 3.30
N SER A 197 16.11 5.09 3.36
CA SER A 197 16.45 4.01 2.46
C SER A 197 15.19 3.36 1.91
N ILE A 198 15.29 2.66 0.79
CA ILE A 198 14.11 2.03 0.16
C ILE A 198 14.38 0.57 -0.21
N LEU A 199 13.44 -0.30 0.11
CA LEU A 199 13.42 -1.69 -0.31
C LEU A 199 12.61 -1.78 -1.59
N LEU A 200 13.18 -2.40 -2.62
CA LEU A 200 12.59 -2.52 -3.94
C LEU A 200 12.36 -3.98 -4.29
N THR A 201 11.28 -4.26 -5.01
CA THR A 201 10.98 -5.57 -5.59
C THR A 201 10.77 -5.41 -7.09
N LEU A 202 11.04 -6.45 -7.86
CA LEU A 202 10.91 -6.40 -9.33
C LEU A 202 9.62 -7.09 -9.78
N LYS A 203 9.00 -6.56 -10.84
CA LYS A 203 7.79 -7.14 -11.44
C LYS A 203 8.07 -8.55 -11.97
N CYS A 204 7.52 -9.55 -11.32
CA CYS A 204 7.69 -10.96 -11.65
C CYS A 204 6.36 -11.63 -12.04
N GLU A 205 6.46 -12.79 -12.69
CA GLU A 205 5.31 -13.65 -12.92
C GLU A 205 4.79 -14.19 -11.57
N THR A 206 3.48 -14.36 -11.44
CA THR A 206 2.85 -14.95 -10.27
C THR A 206 2.31 -16.33 -10.60
N ASP A 207 2.43 -17.25 -9.64
CA ASP A 207 1.84 -18.57 -9.78
C ASP A 207 0.31 -18.48 -9.73
N GLN A 208 -0.37 -19.04 -10.73
CA GLN A 208 -1.81 -18.86 -10.90
C GLN A 208 -2.65 -19.56 -9.81
N VAL A 209 -2.08 -20.52 -9.09
CA VAL A 209 -2.79 -21.32 -8.09
C VAL A 209 -2.55 -20.76 -6.69
N SER A 210 -1.29 -20.51 -6.36
CA SER A 210 -0.88 -20.04 -5.03
C SER A 210 -0.89 -18.52 -4.90
N GLY A 211 -0.81 -17.78 -6.00
CA GLY A 211 -0.60 -16.33 -6.00
C GLY A 211 0.80 -15.93 -5.53
N ALA A 212 1.72 -16.87 -5.38
CA ALA A 212 3.08 -16.60 -4.95
C ALA A 212 3.93 -16.02 -6.11
N PRO A 213 4.82 -15.06 -5.82
CA PRO A 213 5.72 -14.50 -6.82
C PRO A 213 6.77 -15.53 -7.24
N LEU A 214 6.97 -15.65 -8.54
CA LEU A 214 7.97 -16.52 -9.16
C LEU A 214 9.28 -15.75 -9.38
N ASN A 215 10.36 -16.49 -9.63
CA ASN A 215 11.67 -15.87 -9.92
C ASN A 215 11.74 -15.26 -11.34
N LYS A 216 10.83 -15.63 -12.24
CA LYS A 216 10.83 -15.17 -13.62
C LYS A 216 10.23 -13.76 -13.70
N LEU A 217 10.90 -12.87 -14.42
CA LEU A 217 10.43 -11.51 -14.63
C LEU A 217 9.15 -11.50 -15.47
N SER A 218 8.28 -10.53 -15.20
CA SER A 218 7.11 -10.27 -16.03
C SER A 218 7.54 -9.83 -17.44
N LEU A 219 6.69 -10.00 -18.45
CA LEU A 219 7.01 -9.58 -19.81
C LEU A 219 7.33 -8.08 -19.92
N GLU A 220 6.67 -7.24 -19.11
CA GLU A 220 6.96 -5.81 -19.02
C GLU A 220 8.37 -5.55 -18.49
N ALA A 221 8.76 -6.23 -17.41
CA ALA A 221 10.10 -6.15 -16.85
C ALA A 221 11.17 -6.66 -17.82
N ILE A 222 10.91 -7.78 -18.52
CA ILE A 222 11.83 -8.30 -19.54
C ILE A 222 12.01 -7.28 -20.67
N ASN A 223 10.91 -6.69 -21.18
CA ASN A 223 10.99 -5.66 -22.22
C ASN A 223 11.79 -4.45 -21.76
N PHE A 224 11.62 -4.02 -20.51
CA PHE A 224 12.44 -2.97 -19.91
C PHE A 224 13.92 -3.36 -19.88
N CYS A 225 14.26 -4.56 -19.38
CA CYS A 225 15.64 -5.07 -19.38
C CYS A 225 16.25 -5.08 -20.78
N ARG A 226 15.52 -5.59 -21.78
CA ARG A 226 15.94 -5.66 -23.17
C ARG A 226 16.12 -4.27 -23.78
N SER A 227 15.29 -3.29 -23.42
CA SER A 227 15.43 -1.91 -23.89
C SER A 227 16.73 -1.24 -23.43
N LEU A 228 17.26 -1.68 -22.29
CA LEU A 228 18.54 -1.24 -21.73
C LEU A 228 19.72 -2.08 -22.22
N GLY A 229 19.46 -3.18 -22.96
CA GLY A 229 20.48 -4.12 -23.46
C GLY A 229 20.77 -5.31 -22.54
N SER A 230 20.10 -5.42 -21.39
CA SER A 230 20.24 -6.56 -20.48
C SER A 230 19.53 -7.81 -21.01
N GLN A 231 20.19 -8.96 -20.86
CA GLN A 231 19.65 -10.27 -21.22
C GLN A 231 19.01 -11.01 -20.05
N ALA A 232 18.91 -10.40 -18.87
CA ALA A 232 18.34 -11.04 -17.68
C ALA A 232 16.85 -11.37 -17.89
N ASP A 233 16.45 -12.55 -17.41
CA ASP A 233 15.06 -13.04 -17.47
C ASP A 233 14.51 -13.35 -16.07
N THR A 234 15.37 -13.34 -15.06
CA THR A 234 15.00 -13.66 -13.67
C THR A 234 15.49 -12.62 -12.68
N VAL A 235 14.77 -12.50 -11.56
CA VAL A 235 15.15 -11.62 -10.44
C VAL A 235 16.50 -12.02 -9.87
N THR A 236 16.71 -13.33 -9.69
CA THR A 236 17.96 -13.88 -9.15
C THR A 236 19.18 -13.50 -10.00
N GLU A 237 19.07 -13.50 -11.33
CA GLU A 237 20.16 -13.07 -12.22
C GLU A 237 20.51 -11.61 -11.99
N ILE A 238 19.50 -10.73 -11.98
CA ILE A 238 19.70 -9.29 -11.76
C ILE A 238 20.37 -9.03 -10.41
N VAL A 239 19.87 -9.65 -9.34
CA VAL A 239 20.36 -9.42 -7.97
C VAL A 239 21.75 -10.04 -7.75
N ARG A 240 21.99 -11.27 -8.20
CA ARG A 240 23.28 -11.95 -7.97
C ARG A 240 24.41 -11.39 -8.82
N GLN A 241 24.11 -11.02 -10.06
CA GLN A 241 25.11 -10.47 -10.97
C GLN A 241 25.25 -8.95 -10.83
N GLN A 242 24.35 -8.32 -10.06
CA GLN A 242 24.24 -6.87 -9.96
C GLN A 242 24.27 -6.24 -11.35
N ASP A 243 23.30 -6.62 -12.19
CA ASP A 243 23.28 -6.23 -13.60
C ASP A 243 23.49 -4.71 -13.73
N PRO A 244 24.63 -4.25 -14.26
CA PRO A 244 25.03 -2.85 -14.16
C PRO A 244 24.07 -1.94 -14.92
N LEU A 245 23.48 -2.42 -16.01
CA LEU A 245 22.55 -1.63 -16.83
C LEU A 245 21.25 -1.38 -16.07
N ILE A 246 20.75 -2.40 -15.36
CA ILE A 246 19.54 -2.29 -14.56
C ILE A 246 19.78 -1.46 -13.31
N TYR A 247 20.90 -1.70 -12.61
CA TYR A 247 21.25 -0.95 -11.40
C TYR A 247 21.48 0.54 -11.70
N GLU A 248 22.12 0.86 -12.84
CA GLU A 248 22.29 2.24 -13.27
C GLU A 248 20.94 2.90 -13.60
N ALA A 249 20.04 2.21 -14.31
CA ALA A 249 18.71 2.73 -14.61
C ALA A 249 17.87 2.98 -13.34
N ILE A 250 17.96 2.07 -12.35
CA ILE A 250 17.31 2.25 -11.04
C ILE A 250 17.92 3.45 -10.31
N GLN A 251 19.25 3.56 -10.28
CA GLN A 251 19.93 4.71 -9.64
C GLN A 251 19.50 6.04 -10.27
N GLN A 252 19.47 6.14 -11.60
CA GLN A 252 19.00 7.34 -12.30
C GLN A 252 17.55 7.66 -11.95
N GLY A 253 16.70 6.66 -11.81
CA GLY A 253 15.32 6.82 -11.37
C GLY A 253 15.20 7.33 -9.93
N ILE A 254 16.00 6.79 -9.00
CA ILE A 254 16.08 7.27 -7.61
C ILE A 254 16.62 8.70 -7.55
N ASP A 255 17.61 9.05 -8.37
CA ASP A 255 18.14 10.40 -8.46
C ASP A 255 17.06 11.38 -8.96
N ALA A 256 16.26 10.98 -9.96
CA ALA A 256 15.12 11.77 -10.43
C ALA A 256 14.06 11.97 -9.33
N VAL A 257 13.76 10.96 -8.53
CA VAL A 257 12.87 11.08 -7.35
C VAL A 257 13.45 12.06 -6.33
N ASN A 258 14.75 11.98 -6.05
CA ASN A 258 15.43 12.86 -5.09
C ASN A 258 15.49 14.34 -5.52
N LEU A 259 15.38 14.63 -6.82
CA LEU A 259 15.26 15.99 -7.35
C LEU A 259 13.90 16.61 -7.04
N GLU A 260 12.85 15.80 -6.85
CA GLU A 260 11.50 16.25 -6.51
C GLU A 260 11.29 16.36 -4.98
N ALA A 261 12.24 15.89 -4.17
CA ALA A 261 12.18 15.95 -2.71
C ALA A 261 12.19 17.41 -2.21
N THR A 262 11.27 17.74 -1.28
CA THR A 262 11.16 19.10 -0.73
C THR A 262 12.27 19.45 0.27
N SER A 263 12.96 18.44 0.80
CA SER A 263 14.02 18.58 1.81
C SER A 263 15.08 17.50 1.64
N GLU A 264 16.27 17.75 2.21
CA GLU A 264 17.35 16.74 2.25
C GLU A 264 16.95 15.48 3.04
N ALA A 265 16.12 15.63 4.09
CA ALA A 265 15.70 14.50 4.90
C ALA A 265 14.77 13.54 4.15
N GLN A 266 14.07 14.01 3.11
CA GLN A 266 13.20 13.19 2.27
C GLN A 266 13.94 12.45 1.15
N ARG A 267 15.24 12.71 0.94
CA ARG A 267 16.01 12.04 -0.09
C ARG A 267 16.34 10.59 0.29
N ILE A 268 16.15 9.71 -0.67
CA ILE A 268 16.55 8.30 -0.62
C ILE A 268 18.06 8.24 -0.83
N HIS A 269 18.79 7.80 0.20
CA HIS A 269 20.26 7.68 0.14
C HIS A 269 20.72 6.27 -0.21
N LYS A 270 19.95 5.25 0.19
CA LYS A 270 20.29 3.85 -0.05
C LYS A 270 19.08 3.09 -0.57
N TRP A 271 19.33 2.10 -1.41
CA TRP A 271 18.30 1.21 -1.90
C TRP A 271 18.84 -0.21 -2.06
N VAL A 272 17.94 -1.18 -1.99
CA VAL A 272 18.25 -2.60 -2.20
C VAL A 272 17.11 -3.27 -2.94
N ILE A 273 17.44 -4.19 -3.83
CA ILE A 273 16.47 -5.06 -4.51
C ILE A 273 16.35 -6.35 -3.70
N LEU A 274 15.13 -6.72 -3.35
CA LEU A 274 14.81 -7.99 -2.69
C LEU A 274 14.70 -9.12 -3.73
N GLU A 275 15.13 -10.33 -3.34
CA GLU A 275 15.09 -11.50 -4.23
C GLU A 275 13.66 -12.00 -4.52
N LYS A 276 12.68 -11.59 -3.72
CA LYS A 276 11.27 -11.98 -3.83
C LYS A 276 10.38 -10.76 -3.73
N ASP A 277 9.31 -10.77 -4.54
CA ASP A 277 8.24 -9.78 -4.43
C ASP A 277 7.37 -10.04 -3.18
N PHE A 278 6.61 -9.03 -2.77
CA PHE A 278 5.72 -9.11 -1.63
C PHE A 278 4.49 -9.96 -1.94
N SER A 279 4.02 -10.72 -0.95
CA SER A 279 2.90 -11.63 -1.14
C SER A 279 2.03 -11.76 0.11
N ILE A 280 0.80 -12.23 -0.09
CA ILE A 280 -0.09 -12.54 1.05
C ILE A 280 0.45 -13.73 1.84
N GLN A 281 1.02 -14.73 1.14
CA GLN A 281 1.57 -15.93 1.77
C GLN A 281 2.82 -15.67 2.60
N GLY A 282 3.68 -14.76 2.14
CA GLY A 282 4.85 -14.29 2.90
C GLY A 282 4.47 -13.34 4.05
N GLY A 283 3.23 -12.88 4.10
CA GLY A 283 2.70 -12.02 5.15
C GLY A 283 3.11 -10.55 4.99
N GLU A 284 3.77 -10.18 3.90
CA GLU A 284 4.09 -8.79 3.58
C GLU A 284 2.84 -8.03 3.13
N LEU A 285 1.92 -8.70 2.43
CA LEU A 285 0.64 -8.14 2.02
C LEU A 285 -0.51 -8.67 2.89
N GLY A 286 -1.45 -7.79 3.25
CA GLY A 286 -2.72 -8.16 3.84
C GLY A 286 -3.67 -8.81 2.82
N VAL A 287 -4.82 -9.29 3.30
CA VAL A 287 -5.84 -9.97 2.45
C VAL A 287 -6.39 -9.04 1.36
N TRP A 288 -6.34 -7.72 1.58
CA TRP A 288 -6.69 -6.68 0.60
C TRP A 288 -5.52 -6.23 -0.28
N SER A 289 -4.41 -7.00 -0.29
CA SER A 289 -3.17 -6.68 -0.99
C SER A 289 -2.50 -5.37 -0.56
N LEU A 290 -2.81 -4.89 0.65
CA LEU A 290 -2.16 -3.73 1.27
C LEU A 290 -0.85 -4.14 1.94
N LEU A 291 0.20 -3.32 1.79
CA LEU A 291 1.50 -3.59 2.39
C LEU A 291 1.44 -3.42 3.92
N HIS A 292 1.82 -4.47 4.65
CA HIS A 292 2.00 -4.40 6.10
C HIS A 292 3.40 -3.90 6.44
N SER A 293 3.55 -2.59 6.60
CA SER A 293 4.83 -1.95 6.94
C SER A 293 5.51 -2.57 8.19
N TRP A 294 4.73 -2.99 9.19
CA TRP A 294 5.25 -3.66 10.40
C TRP A 294 5.73 -5.10 10.16
N SER A 295 5.11 -5.84 9.25
CA SER A 295 5.49 -7.23 8.94
C SER A 295 6.87 -7.26 8.27
N VAL A 296 7.07 -6.39 7.27
CA VAL A 296 8.32 -6.27 6.53
C VAL A 296 9.46 -5.72 7.40
N SER A 297 9.11 -4.89 8.40
CA SER A 297 10.07 -4.17 9.23
C SER A 297 10.33 -4.75 10.62
N GLY A 298 9.59 -5.79 11.06
CA GLY A 298 9.63 -6.26 12.45
C GLY A 298 9.28 -7.72 12.76
N GLN A 299 8.95 -8.59 11.79
CA GLN A 299 8.68 -10.02 12.05
C GLN A 299 9.66 -10.96 11.32
N PRO A 300 10.08 -12.11 11.92
CA PRO A 300 11.10 -13.00 11.34
C PRO A 300 10.62 -13.92 10.21
N HIS A 301 9.36 -13.80 9.76
CA HIS A 301 8.78 -14.76 8.83
C HIS A 301 9.34 -14.63 7.40
N SER A 302 9.85 -13.45 7.01
CA SER A 302 10.74 -13.28 5.87
C SER A 302 12.10 -12.77 6.35
N ALA A 303 12.96 -13.69 6.80
CA ALA A 303 14.32 -13.41 7.28
C ALA A 303 15.16 -12.52 6.32
N SER A 304 14.76 -12.38 5.06
CA SER A 304 15.37 -11.49 4.07
C SER A 304 15.09 -10.00 4.30
N SER A 305 13.86 -9.57 4.62
CA SER A 305 13.53 -8.13 4.64
C SER A 305 13.98 -7.44 5.94
N ALA A 306 13.79 -8.11 7.09
CA ALA A 306 14.21 -7.60 8.39
C ALA A 306 15.74 -7.52 8.50
N SER A 307 16.46 -8.55 8.03
CA SER A 307 17.93 -8.55 7.98
C SER A 307 18.47 -7.46 7.04
N CYS A 308 17.82 -7.24 5.89
CA CYS A 308 18.20 -6.17 4.97
C CYS A 308 17.94 -4.79 5.57
N LYS A 309 16.88 -4.57 6.35
CA LYS A 309 16.63 -3.29 7.02
C LYS A 309 17.75 -2.92 7.99
N GLU A 310 18.19 -3.86 8.84
CA GLU A 310 19.30 -3.61 9.77
C GLU A 310 20.61 -3.30 9.03
N GLU A 311 20.90 -4.02 7.95
CA GLU A 311 22.10 -3.80 7.13
C GLU A 311 22.06 -2.47 6.34
N VAL A 312 20.89 -2.10 5.80
CA VAL A 312 20.71 -0.91 4.97
C VAL A 312 20.69 0.36 5.83
N CYS A 313 20.11 0.31 7.04
CA CYS A 313 20.06 1.44 7.96
C CYS A 313 21.30 1.57 8.88
N ASP A 314 22.30 0.66 8.81
CA ASP A 314 23.52 0.78 9.63
C ASP A 314 24.36 1.99 9.20
N PRO A 315 24.58 2.99 10.09
CA PRO A 315 25.44 4.14 9.80
C PRO A 315 26.93 3.78 9.63
N ARG A 316 27.34 2.53 9.91
CA ARG A 316 28.71 2.02 9.69
C ARG A 316 28.89 1.31 8.35
N ALA A 317 27.80 1.02 7.62
CA ALA A 317 27.88 0.50 6.26
C ALA A 317 28.31 1.65 5.32
N GLN A 318 29.56 1.59 4.84
CA GLN A 318 30.23 2.61 4.01
C GLN A 318 29.38 3.05 2.81
N ASP A 319 29.56 4.31 2.40
CA ASP A 319 28.92 4.94 1.24
C ASP A 319 29.17 4.12 -0.04
N GLY A 320 28.08 3.67 -0.66
CA GLY A 320 28.10 2.89 -1.90
C GLY A 320 26.90 1.94 -1.99
N ILE A 321 26.47 1.67 -3.23
CA ILE A 321 25.57 0.54 -3.56
C ILE A 321 26.09 -0.70 -2.82
N PHE A 322 25.22 -1.46 -2.15
CA PHE A 322 25.65 -2.61 -1.34
C PHE A 322 26.33 -3.66 -2.27
N LEU A 323 27.67 -3.67 -2.28
CA LEU A 323 28.50 -4.45 -3.22
C LEU A 323 28.60 -5.95 -2.88
N LYS A 324 27.82 -6.45 -1.91
CA LYS A 324 27.77 -7.90 -1.60
C LYS A 324 26.37 -8.31 -1.14
N PRO A 325 25.87 -9.49 -1.58
CA PRO A 325 24.67 -10.08 -1.00
C PRO A 325 24.85 -10.31 0.51
N PRO A 326 23.76 -10.25 1.31
CA PRO A 326 23.81 -10.48 2.75
C PRO A 326 24.51 -11.79 3.09
N ARG A 327 25.31 -11.79 4.17
CA ARG A 327 26.13 -12.93 4.62
C ARG A 327 25.32 -14.10 5.22
N SER A 328 24.05 -14.29 4.86
CA SER A 328 23.19 -15.28 5.51
C SER A 328 23.23 -16.69 4.90
N LEU A 329 23.95 -16.94 3.80
CA LEU A 329 24.08 -18.29 3.23
C LEU A 329 25.17 -19.17 3.87
N ALA A 330 26.07 -18.62 4.69
CA ALA A 330 27.20 -19.38 5.26
C ALA A 330 27.00 -19.87 6.71
N CYS A 331 25.90 -19.51 7.38
CA CYS A 331 25.64 -19.92 8.76
C CYS A 331 24.71 -21.14 8.91
N LEU A 332 24.11 -21.64 7.82
CA LEU A 332 23.19 -22.77 7.86
C LEU A 332 23.86 -24.16 7.78
N GLU A 333 25.16 -24.25 7.46
CA GLU A 333 25.87 -25.54 7.40
C GLU A 333 26.67 -25.91 8.68
N ARG A 334 26.66 -25.09 9.74
CA ARG A 334 27.34 -25.41 11.02
C ARG A 334 26.41 -25.70 12.20
N ALA A 335 25.10 -25.75 11.97
CA ALA A 335 24.11 -26.03 13.02
C ALA A 335 23.46 -27.43 12.93
N SER A 336 24.07 -28.38 12.21
CA SER A 336 23.68 -29.80 12.21
C SER A 336 24.78 -30.66 12.82
N GLY A 337 24.97 -30.53 14.13
CA GLY A 337 26.02 -31.24 14.86
C GLY A 337 25.61 -31.55 16.29
N HIS A 338 24.51 -32.28 16.49
CA HIS A 338 24.22 -32.91 17.79
C HIS A 338 23.75 -34.37 17.66
N VAL A 339 24.71 -35.24 17.96
CA VAL A 339 24.67 -36.46 18.78
C VAL A 339 23.35 -37.24 18.83
N LEU A 340 23.43 -38.45 18.26
CA LEU A 340 22.48 -39.55 18.36
C LEU A 340 22.34 -40.08 19.81
N GLY A 341 21.10 -40.36 20.23
CA GLY A 341 20.73 -41.19 21.38
C GLY A 341 19.40 -41.93 21.11
N PRO A 342 19.19 -43.15 21.64
CA PRO A 342 18.50 -44.25 20.92
C PRO A 342 16.96 -44.33 21.14
N PRO A 343 16.24 -45.18 20.37
CA PRO A 343 14.79 -45.09 20.16
C PRO A 343 13.99 -46.05 21.05
N LEU A 344 12.75 -45.69 21.40
CA LEU A 344 11.77 -46.63 21.97
C LEU A 344 10.35 -46.45 21.39
N HIS A 345 9.96 -47.47 20.62
CA HIS A 345 8.66 -48.15 20.45
C HIS A 345 7.32 -47.40 20.18
N HIS A 346 6.79 -47.70 18.99
CA HIS A 346 5.41 -48.09 18.64
C HIS A 346 4.34 -48.11 19.74
N VAL A 347 3.23 -47.39 19.51
CA VAL A 347 1.83 -47.88 19.69
C VAL A 347 0.90 -47.20 18.67
N SER A 348 0.04 -47.99 18.02
CA SER A 348 -1.00 -47.64 17.04
C SER A 348 -2.33 -47.14 17.67
N PRO A 349 -3.34 -46.69 16.88
CA PRO A 349 -4.46 -45.87 17.35
C PRO A 349 -5.76 -46.64 17.64
N MET A 350 -6.55 -46.13 18.60
CA MET A 350 -8.00 -46.32 18.83
C MET A 350 -8.45 -45.08 19.63
N GLY A 351 -9.62 -44.46 19.51
CA GLY A 351 -10.93 -44.82 18.96
C GLY A 351 -11.98 -44.20 19.88
N ILE A 352 -12.80 -43.28 19.34
CA ILE A 352 -14.21 -42.95 19.67
C ILE A 352 -14.65 -42.85 21.15
N LEU A 353 -15.12 -41.67 21.58
CA LEU A 353 -16.41 -41.50 22.28
C LEU A 353 -16.79 -40.01 22.39
N GLY A 354 -18.05 -39.71 22.06
CA GLY A 354 -18.59 -38.36 22.00
C GLY A 354 -19.18 -37.85 23.32
N SER A 355 -19.48 -36.57 23.36
CA SER A 355 -20.55 -36.03 24.20
C SER A 355 -21.06 -34.72 23.58
N ALA A 356 -22.36 -34.69 23.32
CA ALA A 356 -23.12 -33.54 22.88
C ALA A 356 -23.36 -32.59 24.06
N SER A 357 -23.42 -31.27 23.81
CA SER A 357 -24.20 -30.33 24.63
C SER A 357 -24.41 -28.97 23.93
N ARG A 358 -25.63 -28.83 23.38
CA ARG A 358 -26.53 -27.65 23.40
C ARG A 358 -26.05 -26.31 22.82
N GLU A 359 -26.48 -26.09 21.59
CA GLU A 359 -26.88 -24.79 21.05
C GLU A 359 -28.00 -24.17 21.88
N ARG A 360 -27.91 -22.85 22.14
CA ARG A 360 -29.03 -22.01 22.54
C ARG A 360 -29.20 -20.90 21.50
N ALA A 361 -30.24 -21.06 20.69
CA ALA A 361 -30.77 -20.03 19.82
C ALA A 361 -31.39 -18.90 20.66
N PHE A 362 -31.00 -17.65 20.37
CA PHE A 362 -31.70 -16.47 20.85
C PHE A 362 -32.78 -16.07 19.82
N SER A 363 -34.02 -16.14 20.26
CA SER A 363 -35.22 -15.71 19.54
C SER A 363 -35.36 -14.19 19.57
N CYS A 364 -35.57 -13.61 18.38
CA CYS A 364 -36.01 -12.23 18.17
C CYS A 364 -37.51 -12.10 18.52
N PRO A 365 -37.96 -11.09 19.30
CA PRO A 365 -39.37 -10.75 19.39
C PRO A 365 -39.72 -9.64 18.39
N GLN A 366 -40.70 -9.91 17.53
CA GLN A 366 -41.41 -8.89 16.78
C GLN A 366 -42.55 -8.28 17.61
N ALA A 367 -42.68 -6.96 17.45
CA ALA A 367 -43.88 -6.12 17.43
C ALA A 367 -44.67 -5.84 18.72
N THR A 368 -44.75 -4.55 19.05
CA THR A 368 -45.99 -3.75 18.92
C THR A 368 -45.65 -2.36 18.42
#